data_AF-A0A955EAB0-F1
#
_entry.id   AF-A0A955EAB0-F1
#
_cell.length_a   1.000
_cell.length_b   1.000
_cell.length_c   1.000
_cell.angle_alpha   90.00
_cell.angle_beta   90.00
_cell.angle_gamma   90.00
#
_symmetry.space_group_name_H-M   'P 1'
#
loop_
_entity.id
_entity.type
_entity.pdbx_description
1 polymer ?
#
loop_
_entity_poly.entity_id
_entity_poly.type
_entity_poly.pdbx_seq_one_letter_code
_entity_poly.pdbx_strand_id
1 'polypeptide(L)' 'DVQAVALPVLRHRIKTTFVADAEGITADEIVRRILKLVPNVSKEDERGKLPQVFRSADAG' A
#
# COMPACT_ATOMS: atom_id res chain seq x y z
N ASP A 1 8.56 2.94 -4.35
CA ASP A 1 7.79 3.17 -5.60
C ASP A 1 6.28 3.10 -5.44
N VAL A 2 5.71 2.00 -4.94
CA VAL A 2 4.23 1.83 -4.81
C VAL A 2 3.56 2.97 -4.01
N GLN A 3 4.15 3.40 -2.89
CA GLN A 3 3.57 4.48 -2.09
C GLN A 3 3.63 5.84 -2.78
N ALA A 4 4.64 6.08 -3.61
CA ALA A 4 4.79 7.34 -4.33
C ALA A 4 3.65 7.56 -5.35
N VAL A 5 3.14 6.47 -5.92
CA VAL A 5 2.03 6.50 -6.89
C VAL A 5 0.64 6.29 -6.26
N ALA A 6 0.55 6.09 -4.94
CA ALA A 6 -0.69 5.72 -4.27
C ALA A 6 -1.78 6.81 -4.41
N LEU A 7 -1.44 8.09 -4.23
CA LEU A 7 -2.40 9.19 -4.35
C LEU A 7 -3.02 9.28 -5.76
N PRO A 8 -2.25 9.43 -6.87
CA PRO A 8 -2.85 9.54 -8.20
C PRO A 8 -3.62 8.28 -8.62
N VAL A 9 -3.23 7.09 -8.15
CA VAL A 9 -3.91 5.83 -8.51
C VAL A 9 -5.22 5.66 -7.74
N LEU A 10 -5.27 6.02 -6.45
CA LEU A 10 -6.41 5.72 -5.57
C LEU A 10 -7.41 6.87 -5.43
N ARG A 11 -7.05 8.11 -5.78
CA ARG A 11 -7.89 9.31 -5.60
C ARG A 11 -9.30 9.17 -6.16
N HIS A 12 -9.44 8.59 -7.36
CA HIS A 12 -10.74 8.39 -8.01
C HIS A 12 -11.29 6.96 -7.81
N ARG A 13 -10.56 6.11 -7.08
CA ARG A 13 -10.94 4.71 -6.78
C ARG A 13 -11.52 4.52 -5.40
N ILE A 14 -11.49 5.56 -4.57
CA ILE A 14 -12.06 5.57 -3.22
C ILE A 14 -13.19 6.60 -3.21
N LYS A 15 -14.39 6.17 -2.81
CA LYS A 15 -15.52 7.05 -2.57
C LYS A 15 -15.71 7.25 -1.08
N THR A 16 -15.96 8.50 -0.68
CA THR A 16 -16.35 8.87 0.67
C THR A 16 -17.83 8.54 0.90
N THR A 17 -18.21 8.37 2.16
CA THR A 17 -19.62 8.32 2.56
C THR A 17 -20.19 9.74 2.61
N PHE A 18 -21.52 9.86 2.60
CA PHE A 18 -22.19 11.17 2.67
C PHE A 18 -21.77 11.97 3.91
N VAL A 19 -21.68 11.33 5.08
CA VAL A 19 -21.25 11.98 6.32
C VAL A 19 -19.81 12.46 6.21
N ALA A 20 -18.90 11.62 5.71
CA ALA A 20 -17.50 11.99 5.55
C ALA A 20 -17.32 13.16 4.57
N ASP A 21 -18.10 13.19 3.49
CA ASP A 21 -18.10 14.30 2.53
C ASP A 21 -18.63 15.60 3.17
N ALA A 22 -19.71 15.51 3.96
CA ALA A 22 -20.26 16.65 4.71
C ALA A 22 -19.28 17.20 5.77
N GLU A 23 -18.42 16.35 6.32
CA GLU A 23 -17.32 16.73 7.24
C GLU A 23 -16.07 17.22 6.50
N GLY A 24 -16.06 17.23 5.16
CA GLY A 24 -14.93 17.67 4.34
C GLY A 24 -13.77 16.67 4.28
N ILE A 25 -14.00 15.40 4.65
CA ILE A 25 -13.00 14.34 4.57
C ILE A 25 -12.80 13.95 3.11
N THR A 26 -11.55 14.03 2.64
CA THR A 26 -11.20 13.73 1.23
C THR A 26 -10.65 12.32 1.04
N ALA A 27 -10.82 11.76 -0.16
CA ALA A 27 -10.19 10.49 -0.53
C ALA A 27 -8.66 10.51 -0.33
N ASP A 28 -8.03 11.63 -0.67
CA ASP A 28 -6.60 11.88 -0.46
C ASP A 28 -6.19 11.78 1.01
N GLU A 29 -7.01 12.31 1.91
CA GLU A 29 -6.78 12.22 3.35
C GLU A 29 -6.89 10.78 3.84
N ILE A 30 -7.90 10.03 3.37
CA ILE A 30 -8.07 8.61 3.69
C ILE A 30 -6.84 7.82 3.23
N VAL A 31 -6.37 8.03 1.99
CA VAL A 31 -5.16 7.37 1.47
C VAL A 31 -3.94 7.69 2.34
N ARG A 32 -3.74 8.95 2.73
CA ARG A 32 -2.64 9.34 3.64
C ARG A 32 -2.73 8.65 4.99
N ARG A 33 -3.93 8.51 5.57
CA ARG A 33 -4.14 7.79 6.84
C ARG A 33 -3.82 6.30 6.69
N ILE A 34 -4.28 5.66 5.60
CA ILE A 34 -3.97 4.25 5.31
C ILE A 34 -2.45 4.04 5.18
N LEU A 35 -1.76 4.88 4.41
CA LEU A 35 -0.32 4.78 4.22
C LEU A 35 0.49 4.94 5.52
N LYS A 36 -0.05 5.66 6.52
CA LYS A 36 0.58 5.77 7.85
C LYS A 36 0.41 4.51 8.69
N LEU A 37 -0.67 3.76 8.48
CA LEU A 37 -1.02 2.56 9.26
C LEU A 37 -0.45 1.28 8.65
N VAL A 38 -0.28 1.24 7.32
CA VAL A 38 0.27 0.07 6.62
C VAL A 38 1.79 0.13 6.68
N PRO A 39 2.47 -0.86 7.29
CA PRO A 39 3.93 -0.87 7.34
C PRO A 39 4.52 -0.97 5.93
N ASN A 40 5.63 -0.27 5.71
CA ASN A 40 6.37 -0.36 4.46
C ASN A 40 7.05 -1.74 4.41
N VAL A 41 6.64 -2.58 3.47
CA VAL A 41 7.30 -3.88 3.19
C VAL A 41 8.76 -3.71 2.73
N SER A 42 9.22 -2.46 2.54
CA SER A 42 10.51 -2.12 1.92
C SER A 42 11.60 -1.71 2.91
N LYS A 43 11.44 -1.89 4.22
CA LYS A 43 12.54 -1.72 5.17
C LYS A 43 13.00 -3.07 5.68
N GLU A 44 13.67 -3.82 4.80
CA GLU A 44 14.25 -5.13 5.08
C GLU A 44 13.21 -6.13 5.62
N ASP A 45 12.99 -7.24 4.91
CA ASP A 45 12.70 -8.48 5.62
C ASP A 45 13.67 -8.54 6.81
N GLU A 46 13.15 -8.50 8.05
CA GLU A 46 13.95 -8.91 9.19
C GLU A 46 14.54 -10.26 8.80
N ARG A 47 15.87 -10.29 8.65
CA ARG A 47 16.66 -11.36 8.05
C ARG A 47 16.20 -12.73 8.57
N GLY A 48 15.31 -13.40 7.83
CA GLY A 48 14.94 -14.80 8.09
C GLY A 48 13.44 -15.11 8.17
N LYS A 49 12.74 -15.16 7.03
CA LYS A 49 11.85 -16.28 6.63
C LYS A 49 11.04 -15.90 5.39
N LEU A 50 11.72 -15.86 4.24
CA LEU A 50 11.07 -16.28 3.00
C LEU A 50 11.77 -17.57 2.59
N PRO A 51 11.09 -18.73 2.60
CA PRO A 51 11.67 -19.92 2.01
C PRO A 51 11.91 -19.59 0.54
N GLN A 52 13.17 -19.66 0.11
CA GLN A 52 13.54 -19.50 -1.29
C GLN A 52 13.02 -20.71 -2.07
N VAL A 53 11.70 -20.75 -2.33
CA VAL A 53 11.04 -21.85 -3.05
C VAL A 53 11.16 -21.66 -4.57
N PHE A 54 11.60 -20.49 -5.04
CA PHE A 54 11.80 -20.23 -6.46
C PHE A 54 13.28 -20.01 -6.77
N ARG A 55 14.08 -21.07 -6.63
CA ARG A 55 15.31 -21.21 -7.39
C ARG A 55 15.22 -22.52 -8.16
N SER A 56 14.69 -22.44 -9.38
CA SER A 56 14.90 -23.47 -10.40
C SER A 56 16.38 -23.44 -10.78
N ALA A 57 17.19 -24.14 -10.00
CA ALA A 57 18.57 -24.45 -10.32
C ALA A 57 18.70 -25.98 -10.29
N ASP A 58 18.00 -26.62 -11.22
CA ASP A 58 18.27 -27.96 -11.74
C ASP A 58 17.63 -28.04 -13.14
N ALA A 59 18.25 -27.31 -14.07
CA ALA A 59 18.09 -27.48 -15.51
C ALA A 59 19.51 -27.49 -16.08
N GLY A 60 20.16 -28.65 -15.98
CA GLY A 60 21.50 -28.95 -16.45
C GLY A 60 21.72 -30.45 -16.45
#